data_AF-A0A7Y8NWU8-F1
#
_entry.id   AF-A0A7Y8NWU8-F1
#
_cell.length_a   1.000
_cell.length_b   1.000
_cell.length_c   1.000
_cell.angle_alpha   90.00
_cell.angle_beta   90.00
_cell.angle_gamma   90.00
#
_symmetry.space_group_name_H-M   'P 1'
#
loop_
_entity.id
_entity.type
_entity.pdbx_description
1 polymer ?
#
loop_
_entity_poly.entity_id
_entity_poly.type
_entity_poly.pdbx_seq_one_letter_code
_entity_poly.pdbx_strand_id
1 'polypeptide(L)'
;DGYLIDLMCLSFFVAVNAINLNILLGKGRIKPLNIISTLQTIISLCVLFIEFVVLHHSSIRVYFYAYYAGVISSLILSTIFIVPYFKTKNEIIKTSVLRDLVKYSSVMQVSNIGQMLNYRLSYYFIEFFSGSAALGIFSVATQVAESVWIIGKSFATIHYTRVSNLGDNIESRQLTLLLMKMVGLITLFLLIVMVCLPGSVYDFLFGHGFSAVRSIVVFLTPGIFFTSLSMIISHYFSGIGLPVKSMTGSLIGLLITLILGIILIPLLGLEGAAIMTTVSYFVGLIYLLHAFLRHIK
;
A
#
# COMPACT_ATOMS: atom_id res chain seq x y z
N ASP A 1 24.65 9.79 -9.01
CA ASP A 1 25.18 9.36 -7.68
C ASP A 1 25.27 10.46 -6.60
N GLY A 2 24.42 11.49 -6.61
CA GLY A 2 24.49 12.58 -5.62
C GLY A 2 23.58 12.45 -4.38
N TYR A 3 22.69 11.45 -4.34
CA TYR A 3 21.60 11.35 -3.35
C TYR A 3 21.52 9.99 -2.64
N LEU A 4 22.45 9.08 -2.91
CA LEU A 4 22.41 7.72 -2.37
C LEU A 4 22.50 7.73 -0.84
N ILE A 5 23.41 8.55 -0.28
CA ILE A 5 23.57 8.70 1.17
C ILE A 5 22.28 9.23 1.80
N ASP A 6 21.69 10.27 1.21
CA ASP A 6 20.42 10.85 1.68
C ASP A 6 19.30 9.80 1.66
N LEU A 7 19.21 9.00 0.60
CA LEU A 7 18.24 7.91 0.50
C LEU A 7 18.46 6.83 1.56
N MET A 8 19.70 6.43 1.82
CA MET A 8 20.02 5.42 2.85
C MET A 8 19.69 5.91 4.26
N CYS A 9 20.10 7.13 4.60
CA CYS A 9 19.83 7.74 5.91
C CYS A 9 18.33 7.93 6.14
N LEU A 10 17.62 8.46 5.15
CA LEU A 10 16.18 8.67 5.22
C LEU A 10 15.40 7.35 5.31
N SER A 11 15.83 6.31 4.58
CA SER A 11 15.27 4.96 4.70
C SER A 11 15.44 4.39 6.11
N PHE A 12 16.58 4.62 6.75
CA PHE A 12 16.81 4.22 8.13
C PHE A 12 15.84 4.92 9.09
N PHE A 13 15.70 6.24 9.02
CA PHE A 13 14.77 6.98 9.90
C PHE A 13 13.31 6.57 9.67
N VAL A 14 12.91 6.37 8.42
CA VAL A 14 11.57 5.87 8.08
C VAL A 14 11.34 4.48 8.68
N ALA A 15 12.32 3.58 8.59
CA ALA A 15 12.21 2.24 9.15
C ALA A 15 12.04 2.27 10.68
N VAL A 16 12.86 3.06 11.38
CA VAL A 16 12.76 3.20 12.84
C VAL A 16 11.42 3.84 13.24
N ASN A 17 11.00 4.90 12.54
CA ASN A 17 9.72 5.54 12.82
C ASN A 17 8.54 4.58 12.56
N ALA A 18 8.61 3.78 11.50
CA ALA A 18 7.59 2.77 11.20
C ALA A 18 7.47 1.74 12.33
N ILE A 19 8.58 1.32 12.97
CA ILE A 19 8.53 0.45 14.14
C ILE A 19 7.73 1.10 15.27
N ASN A 20 8.02 2.36 15.61
CA ASN A 20 7.31 3.08 16.67
C ASN A 20 5.80 3.19 16.39
N LEU A 21 5.44 3.56 15.15
CA LEU A 21 4.04 3.67 14.74
C LEU A 21 3.33 2.31 14.80
N ASN A 22 3.99 1.22 14.38
CA ASN A 22 3.43 -0.13 14.46
C ASN A 22 3.27 -0.63 15.91
N ILE A 23 4.13 -0.21 16.84
CA ILE A 23 3.96 -0.50 18.28
C ILE A 23 2.70 0.20 18.81
N LEU A 24 2.52 1.49 18.50
CA LEU A 24 1.31 2.23 18.87
C LEU A 24 0.06 1.57 18.27
N LEU A 25 0.14 1.17 17.00
CA LEU A 25 -0.93 0.46 16.31
C LEU A 25 -1.26 -0.85 17.03
N GLY A 26 -0.27 -1.70 17.32
CA GLY A 26 -0.47 -2.98 18.02
C GLY A 26 -1.08 -2.83 19.42
N LYS A 27 -0.80 -1.71 20.11
CA LYS A 27 -1.43 -1.33 21.39
C LYS A 27 -2.82 -0.70 21.24
N GLY A 28 -3.37 -0.60 20.02
CA GLY A 28 -4.68 0.00 19.75
C GLY A 28 -4.70 1.53 19.84
N ARG A 29 -3.55 2.20 19.88
CA ARG A 29 -3.44 3.66 20.00
C ARG A 29 -3.52 4.35 18.64
N ILE A 30 -4.68 4.23 17.99
CA ILE A 30 -4.93 4.80 16.66
C ILE A 30 -4.91 6.34 16.67
N LYS A 31 -5.41 6.98 17.74
CA LYS A 31 -5.43 8.45 17.84
C LYS A 31 -4.02 9.07 17.81
N PRO A 32 -3.07 8.70 18.69
CA PRO A 32 -1.69 9.18 18.60
C PRO A 32 -1.03 8.88 17.25
N LEU A 33 -1.22 7.67 16.71
CA LEU A 33 -0.68 7.29 15.41
C LEU A 33 -1.13 8.25 14.29
N ASN A 34 -2.42 8.54 14.22
CA ASN A 34 -2.97 9.45 13.23
C ASN A 34 -2.47 10.89 13.43
N ILE A 35 -2.40 11.37 14.68
CA ILE A 35 -1.87 12.71 14.99
C ILE A 35 -0.42 12.83 14.51
N ILE A 36 0.43 11.85 14.85
CA ILE A 36 1.84 11.84 14.46
C ILE A 36 2.00 11.80 12.93
N SER A 37 1.25 10.93 12.24
CA SER A 37 1.33 10.77 10.78
C SER A 37 0.83 12.03 10.05
N THR A 38 -0.23 12.67 10.56
CA THR A 38 -0.73 13.92 10.02
C THR A 38 0.25 15.06 10.24
N LEU A 39 0.83 15.19 11.44
CA LEU A 39 1.84 16.20 11.74
C LEU A 39 3.09 16.02 10.87
N GLN A 40 3.56 14.79 10.68
CA GLN A 40 4.65 14.48 9.76
C GLN A 40 4.38 15.03 8.36
N THR A 41 3.16 14.81 7.84
CA THR A 41 2.75 15.26 6.52
C THR A 41 2.67 16.79 6.45
N ILE A 42 2.05 17.42 7.45
CA ILE A 42 1.93 18.89 7.54
C ILE A 42 3.32 19.53 7.61
N ILE A 43 4.21 19.05 8.48
CA ILE A 43 5.57 19.57 8.62
C ILE A 43 6.34 19.43 7.30
N SER A 44 6.24 18.27 6.64
CA SER A 44 6.89 18.07 5.34
C SER A 44 6.37 19.06 4.29
N LEU A 45 5.06 19.27 4.22
CA LEU A 45 4.45 20.21 3.27
C LEU A 45 4.80 21.66 3.59
N CYS A 46 4.81 22.06 4.86
CA CYS A 46 5.18 23.40 5.28
C CYS A 46 6.65 23.70 4.94
N VAL A 47 7.57 22.78 5.23
CA VAL A 47 8.99 22.97 4.89
C VAL A 47 9.18 23.01 3.37
N LEU A 48 8.52 22.12 2.63
CA LEU A 48 8.55 22.14 1.17
C LEU A 48 8.04 23.48 0.60
N PHE A 49 6.93 23.98 1.14
CA PHE A 49 6.34 25.26 0.73
C PHE A 49 7.29 26.43 1.02
N ILE A 50 7.88 26.48 2.21
CA ILE A 50 8.82 27.54 2.60
C ILE A 50 10.05 27.54 1.68
N GLU A 51 10.69 26.39 1.51
CA GLU A 51 11.89 26.28 0.67
C GLU A 51 11.62 26.62 -0.80
N PHE A 52 10.50 26.14 -1.34
CA PHE A 52 10.18 26.31 -2.76
C PHE A 52 9.61 27.69 -3.09
N VAL A 53 8.69 28.20 -2.27
CA VAL A 53 7.94 29.44 -2.55
C VAL A 53 8.59 30.66 -1.93
N VAL A 54 9.11 30.56 -0.70
CA VAL A 54 9.69 31.72 0.02
C VAL A 54 11.17 31.87 -0.29
N LEU A 55 11.93 30.77 -0.26
CA LEU A 55 13.38 30.78 -0.50
C LEU A 55 13.75 30.57 -1.97
N HIS A 56 12.77 30.24 -2.82
CA HIS A 56 12.96 30.00 -4.26
C HIS A 56 14.01 28.93 -4.58
N HIS A 57 14.24 27.97 -3.68
CA HIS A 57 15.12 26.83 -3.92
C HIS A 57 14.38 25.78 -4.77
N SER A 58 14.86 25.53 -5.99
CA SER A 58 14.25 24.59 -6.95
C SER A 58 15.02 23.27 -7.12
N SER A 59 15.79 22.86 -6.11
CA SER A 59 16.60 21.64 -6.15
C SER A 59 15.86 20.42 -5.62
N ILE A 60 16.17 19.23 -6.14
CA ILE A 60 15.72 17.93 -5.60
C ILE A 60 16.06 17.79 -4.11
N ARG A 61 17.15 18.41 -3.63
CA ARG A 61 17.55 18.39 -2.20
C ARG A 61 16.49 18.98 -1.27
N VAL A 62 15.71 19.93 -1.75
CA VAL A 62 14.64 20.56 -0.98
C VAL A 62 13.61 19.54 -0.53
N TYR A 63 13.26 18.59 -1.41
CA TYR A 63 12.36 17.50 -1.07
C TYR A 63 12.93 16.61 0.04
N PHE A 64 14.23 16.28 -0.02
CA PHE A 64 14.90 15.51 1.03
C PHE A 64 14.84 16.23 2.39
N TYR A 65 15.17 17.53 2.44
CA TYR A 65 15.13 18.29 3.68
C TYR A 65 13.73 18.40 4.27
N ALA A 66 12.73 18.67 3.43
CA ALA A 66 11.34 18.68 3.84
C ALA A 66 10.91 17.34 4.44
N TYR A 67 11.28 16.24 3.78
CA TYR A 67 10.93 14.90 4.26
C TYR A 67 11.69 14.51 5.53
N TYR A 68 12.96 14.89 5.67
CA TYR A 68 13.72 14.72 6.92
C TYR A 68 13.05 15.42 8.09
N ALA A 69 12.64 16.69 7.91
CA ALA A 69 11.95 17.44 8.95
C ALA A 69 10.66 16.73 9.41
N GLY A 70 9.88 16.22 8.45
CA GLY A 70 8.69 15.42 8.73
C GLY A 70 9.02 14.12 9.49
N VAL A 71 9.92 13.29 8.98
CA VAL A 71 10.21 11.98 9.57
C VAL A 71 10.88 12.09 10.93
N ILE A 72 11.82 13.03 11.12
CA ILE A 72 12.51 13.21 12.39
C ILE A 72 11.54 13.72 13.46
N SER A 73 10.68 14.69 13.14
CA SER A 73 9.65 15.15 14.09
C SER A 73 8.66 14.03 14.44
N SER A 74 8.25 13.24 13.45
CA SER A 74 7.43 12.03 13.63
C SER A 74 8.10 11.02 14.57
N LEU A 75 9.39 10.78 14.38
CA LEU A 75 10.19 9.85 15.18
C LEU A 75 10.33 10.32 16.64
N ILE A 76 10.58 11.61 16.85
CA ILE A 76 10.68 12.19 18.20
C ILE A 76 9.33 12.02 18.92
N LEU A 77 8.24 12.44 18.28
CA LEU A 77 6.89 12.33 18.86
C LEU A 77 6.53 10.86 19.11
N SER A 78 6.71 9.98 18.12
CA SER A 78 6.39 8.56 18.26
C SER A 78 7.20 7.92 19.39
N THR A 79 8.47 8.28 19.56
CA THR A 79 9.31 7.83 20.67
C THR A 79 8.72 8.26 22.03
N ILE A 80 8.33 9.53 22.18
CA ILE A 80 7.71 10.05 23.41
C ILE A 80 6.44 9.25 23.75
N PHE A 81 5.59 8.94 22.76
CA PHE A 81 4.36 8.19 22.98
C PHE A 81 4.58 6.70 23.30
N ILE A 82 5.68 6.09 22.86
CA ILE A 82 5.96 4.67 23.13
C ILE A 82 6.73 4.43 24.43
N VAL A 83 7.53 5.38 24.90
CA VAL A 83 8.35 5.27 26.13
C VAL A 83 7.54 4.74 27.33
N PRO A 84 6.30 5.18 27.62
CA PRO A 84 5.51 4.66 28.74
C PRO A 84 5.20 3.15 28.67
N TYR A 85 5.29 2.52 27.49
CA TYR A 85 5.03 1.10 27.32
C TYR A 85 6.26 0.22 27.56
N PHE A 86 7.45 0.81 27.56
CA PHE A 86 8.68 0.09 27.90
C PHE A 86 8.82 0.12 29.43
N LYS A 87 8.33 -0.93 30.08
CA LYS A 87 8.73 -1.20 31.47
C LYS A 87 10.17 -1.68 31.45
N THR A 88 11.02 -1.05 32.24
CA THR A 88 12.43 -1.41 32.46
C THR A 88 12.53 -2.74 33.22
N LYS A 89 12.08 -3.83 32.60
CA LYS A 89 12.45 -5.18 33.03
C LYS A 89 13.58 -5.63 32.12
N ASN A 90 14.74 -5.93 32.71
CA ASN A 90 15.84 -6.61 32.05
C ASN A 90 15.45 -8.08 31.78
N GLU A 91 14.43 -8.30 30.96
CA GLU A 91 14.11 -9.62 30.45
C GLU A 91 15.07 -9.90 29.29
N ILE A 92 15.92 -10.90 29.47
CA ILE A 92 16.80 -11.39 28.41
C ILE A 92 15.91 -11.85 27.26
N ILE A 93 16.10 -11.25 26.09
CA ILE A 93 15.36 -11.62 24.88
C ILE A 93 15.68 -13.08 24.57
N LYS A 94 14.68 -13.96 24.68
CA LYS A 94 14.84 -15.38 24.36
C LYS A 94 15.14 -15.53 22.87
N THR A 95 16.16 -16.31 22.52
CA THR A 95 16.53 -16.59 21.12
C THR A 95 15.37 -17.18 20.31
N SER A 96 14.47 -17.92 20.96
CA SER A 96 13.25 -18.43 20.32
C SER A 96 12.34 -17.30 19.80
N VAL A 97 12.16 -16.24 20.59
CA VAL A 97 11.34 -15.08 20.20
C VAL A 97 11.98 -14.34 19.01
N LEU A 98 13.30 -14.17 19.02
CA LEU A 98 14.01 -13.59 17.87
C LEU A 98 13.83 -14.44 16.61
N ARG A 99 13.94 -15.77 16.73
CA ARG A 99 13.75 -16.69 15.61
C ARG A 99 12.33 -16.62 15.05
N ASP A 100 11.32 -16.59 15.92
CA ASP A 100 9.92 -16.50 15.50
C ASP A 100 9.61 -15.16 14.84
N LEU A 101 10.15 -14.05 15.38
CA LEU A 101 10.06 -12.73 14.78
C LEU A 101 10.71 -12.70 13.39
N VAL A 102 11.95 -13.16 13.25
CA VAL A 102 12.65 -13.18 11.96
C VAL A 102 11.90 -14.01 10.93
N LYS A 103 11.43 -15.21 11.30
CA LYS A 103 10.68 -16.10 10.40
C LYS A 103 9.35 -15.48 9.97
N TYR A 104 8.61 -14.89 10.89
CA TYR A 104 7.34 -14.22 10.59
C TYR A 104 7.56 -12.98 9.71
N SER A 105 8.50 -12.11 10.09
CA SER A 105 8.85 -10.90 9.38
C SER A 105 9.39 -11.19 7.98
N SER A 106 10.20 -12.24 7.78
CA SER A 106 10.72 -12.58 6.46
C SER A 106 9.59 -12.96 5.49
N VAL A 107 8.61 -13.75 5.94
CA VAL A 107 7.43 -14.11 5.13
C VAL A 107 6.61 -12.87 4.81
N MET A 108 6.38 -11.99 5.78
CA MET A 108 5.70 -10.72 5.57
C MET A 108 6.44 -9.83 4.55
N GLN A 109 7.77 -9.74 4.63
CA GLN A 109 8.55 -8.94 3.70
C GLN A 109 8.50 -9.50 2.28
N VAL A 110 8.61 -10.83 2.10
CA VAL A 110 8.45 -11.44 0.78
C VAL A 110 7.04 -11.19 0.24
N SER A 111 6.01 -11.30 1.07
CA SER A 111 4.64 -10.95 0.69
C SER A 111 4.52 -9.50 0.20
N ASN A 112 5.10 -8.56 0.94
CA ASN A 112 5.08 -7.13 0.64
C ASN A 112 5.86 -6.79 -0.63
N ILE A 113 7.04 -7.41 -0.84
CA ILE A 113 7.83 -7.25 -2.06
C ILE A 113 7.04 -7.79 -3.26
N GLY A 114 6.44 -8.97 -3.13
CA GLY A 114 5.58 -9.54 -4.16
C GLY A 114 4.41 -8.60 -4.51
N GLN A 115 3.76 -8.02 -3.51
CA GLN A 115 2.67 -7.07 -3.72
C GLN A 115 3.16 -5.76 -4.36
N MET A 116 4.30 -5.23 -3.91
CA MET A 116 4.91 -4.02 -4.48
C MET A 116 5.25 -4.24 -5.96
N LEU A 117 5.82 -5.39 -6.29
CA LEU A 117 6.08 -5.76 -7.68
C LEU A 117 4.79 -5.88 -8.48
N ASN A 118 3.71 -6.45 -7.93
CA ASN A 118 2.42 -6.45 -8.64
C ASN A 118 1.92 -5.04 -8.97
N TYR A 119 2.15 -4.06 -8.08
CA TYR A 119 1.74 -2.67 -8.30
C TYR A 119 2.64 -1.90 -9.28
N ARG A 120 3.90 -2.32 -9.42
CA ARG A 120 4.93 -1.54 -10.12
C ARG A 120 5.51 -2.23 -11.35
N LEU A 121 5.40 -3.54 -11.49
CA LEU A 121 6.05 -4.28 -12.57
C LEU A 121 5.49 -3.88 -13.95
N SER A 122 4.19 -3.54 -14.01
CA SER A 122 3.56 -2.97 -15.19
C SER A 122 4.27 -1.69 -15.67
N TYR A 123 4.78 -0.85 -14.77
CA TYR A 123 5.51 0.37 -15.12
C TYR A 123 6.81 0.05 -15.88
N TYR A 124 7.56 -0.94 -15.40
CA TYR A 124 8.81 -1.36 -16.05
C TYR A 124 8.55 -1.98 -17.43
N PHE A 125 7.49 -2.78 -17.57
CA PHE A 125 7.13 -3.34 -18.86
C PHE A 125 6.62 -2.28 -19.84
N ILE A 126 5.80 -1.33 -19.39
CA ILE A 126 5.35 -0.22 -20.23
C ILE A 126 6.53 0.64 -20.67
N GLU A 127 7.46 0.96 -19.77
CA GLU A 127 8.68 1.70 -20.13
C GLU A 127 9.47 0.96 -21.22
N PHE A 128 9.65 -0.34 -21.05
CA PHE A 128 10.43 -1.17 -21.97
C PHE A 128 9.75 -1.34 -23.34
N PHE A 129 8.44 -1.60 -23.39
CA PHE A 129 7.72 -1.91 -24.64
C PHE A 129 7.06 -0.70 -25.31
N SER A 130 6.71 0.33 -24.55
CA SER A 130 5.89 1.47 -25.02
C SER A 130 6.52 2.84 -24.73
N GLY A 131 7.62 2.90 -23.98
CA GLY A 131 8.38 4.12 -23.71
C GLY A 131 7.79 5.05 -22.64
N SER A 132 8.56 6.06 -22.25
CA SER A 132 8.28 6.92 -21.09
C SER A 132 7.03 7.79 -21.23
N ALA A 133 6.66 8.16 -22.46
CA ALA A 133 5.42 8.90 -22.71
C ALA A 133 4.18 8.06 -22.34
N ALA A 134 4.15 6.79 -22.77
CA ALA A 134 3.09 5.85 -22.42
C ALA A 134 3.08 5.57 -20.91
N LEU A 135 4.27 5.41 -20.31
CA LEU A 135 4.41 5.25 -18.86
C LEU A 135 3.80 6.43 -18.09
N GLY A 136 4.02 7.66 -18.55
CA GLY A 136 3.45 8.86 -17.94
C GLY A 136 1.92 8.83 -17.90
N ILE A 137 1.28 8.49 -19.03
CA ILE A 137 -0.18 8.36 -19.13
C ILE A 137 -0.69 7.25 -18.20
N PHE A 138 -0.06 6.08 -18.23
CA PHE A 138 -0.47 4.95 -17.38
C PHE A 138 -0.30 5.27 -15.90
N SER A 139 0.80 5.93 -15.52
CA SER A 139 1.07 6.35 -14.15
C SER A 139 0.01 7.33 -13.62
N VAL A 140 -0.50 8.23 -14.46
CA VAL A 140 -1.62 9.10 -14.07
C VAL A 140 -2.89 8.26 -13.86
N ALA A 141 -3.22 7.39 -14.82
CA ALA A 141 -4.42 6.55 -14.73
C ALA A 141 -4.43 5.65 -13.49
N THR A 142 -3.32 4.97 -13.19
CA THR A 142 -3.17 4.16 -11.98
C THR A 142 -3.26 5.00 -10.71
N GLN A 143 -2.64 6.18 -10.64
CA GLN A 143 -2.76 7.05 -9.45
C GLN A 143 -4.22 7.43 -9.16
N VAL A 144 -5.00 7.77 -10.19
CA VAL A 144 -6.42 8.05 -10.03
C VAL A 144 -7.15 6.78 -9.56
N ALA A 145 -6.90 5.63 -10.16
CA ALA A 145 -7.57 4.37 -9.81
C ALA A 145 -7.23 3.87 -8.39
N GLU A 146 -5.96 3.92 -8.00
CA GLU A 146 -5.46 3.50 -6.70
C GLU A 146 -5.86 4.44 -5.56
N SER A 147 -6.28 5.67 -5.86
CA SER A 147 -6.77 6.61 -4.84
C SER A 147 -7.93 6.02 -4.02
N VAL A 148 -8.75 5.18 -4.65
CA VAL A 148 -9.88 4.47 -4.02
C VAL A 148 -9.40 3.51 -2.91
N TRP A 149 -8.17 3.00 -2.98
CA TRP A 149 -7.62 2.10 -1.94
C TRP A 149 -7.47 2.76 -0.59
N ILE A 150 -7.52 4.09 -0.48
CA ILE A 150 -7.42 4.76 0.83
C ILE A 150 -8.45 4.21 1.83
N ILE A 151 -9.67 3.92 1.36
CA ILE A 151 -10.73 3.33 2.17
C ILE A 151 -10.34 1.93 2.64
N GLY A 152 -9.92 1.07 1.70
CA GLY A 152 -9.49 -0.30 2.00
C GLY A 152 -8.34 -0.33 3.00
N LYS A 153 -7.30 0.51 2.80
CA LYS A 153 -6.12 0.60 3.68
C LYS A 153 -6.50 1.06 5.09
N SER A 154 -7.38 2.04 5.23
CA SER A 154 -7.83 2.52 6.54
C SER A 154 -8.54 1.43 7.34
N PHE A 155 -9.51 0.73 6.72
CA PHE A 155 -10.21 -0.37 7.38
C PHE A 155 -9.29 -1.56 7.65
N ALA A 156 -8.43 -1.92 6.70
CA ALA A 156 -7.49 -3.04 6.83
C ALA A 156 -6.50 -2.84 8.00
N THR A 157 -6.06 -1.61 8.24
CA THR A 157 -5.13 -1.28 9.35
C THR A 157 -5.79 -1.52 10.72
N ILE A 158 -7.03 -1.04 10.89
CA ILE A 158 -7.80 -1.24 12.11
C ILE A 158 -8.16 -2.72 12.29
N HIS A 159 -8.58 -3.36 11.20
CA HIS A 159 -8.90 -4.77 11.15
C HIS A 159 -7.72 -5.65 11.57
N TYR A 160 -6.54 -5.44 10.98
CA TYR A 160 -5.31 -6.13 11.33
C TYR A 160 -5.01 -6.04 12.83
N THR A 161 -5.13 -4.84 13.39
CA THR A 161 -4.91 -4.61 14.83
C THR A 161 -5.91 -5.38 15.68
N ARG A 162 -7.19 -5.37 15.32
CA ARG A 162 -8.24 -6.04 16.08
C ARG A 162 -8.09 -7.56 15.99
N VAL A 163 -7.85 -8.10 14.80
CA VAL A 163 -7.63 -9.54 14.56
C VAL A 163 -6.38 -10.02 15.29
N SER A 164 -5.28 -9.25 15.25
CA SER A 164 -4.03 -9.62 15.96
C SER A 164 -4.21 -9.72 17.47
N ASN A 165 -5.11 -8.92 18.05
CA ASN A 165 -5.40 -8.94 19.48
C ASN A 165 -6.45 -10.01 19.87
N LEU A 166 -7.39 -10.34 18.97
CA LEU A 166 -8.41 -11.36 19.21
C LEU A 166 -7.93 -12.79 18.88
N GLY A 167 -6.94 -12.93 17.99
CA GLY A 167 -6.49 -14.20 17.45
C GLY A 167 -7.49 -14.82 16.46
N ASP A 168 -7.28 -16.10 16.13
CA ASP A 168 -8.23 -16.86 15.30
C ASP A 168 -9.45 -17.27 16.12
N ASN A 169 -10.47 -16.42 16.07
CA ASN A 169 -11.73 -16.62 16.78
C ASN A 169 -12.93 -16.27 15.88
N ILE A 170 -14.13 -16.69 16.28
CA ILE A 170 -15.38 -16.43 15.57
C ILE A 170 -15.60 -14.92 15.38
N GLU A 171 -15.32 -14.11 16.40
CA GLU A 171 -15.42 -12.64 16.32
C GLU A 171 -14.51 -12.07 15.22
N SER A 172 -13.26 -12.53 15.12
CA SER A 172 -12.32 -12.11 14.06
C SER A 172 -12.83 -12.46 12.66
N ARG A 173 -13.43 -13.64 12.49
CA ARG A 173 -13.99 -14.10 11.20
C ARG A 173 -15.21 -13.28 10.81
N GLN A 174 -16.13 -13.03 11.75
CA GLN A 174 -17.32 -12.20 11.53
C GLN A 174 -16.94 -10.75 11.20
N LEU A 175 -15.98 -10.19 11.93
CA LEU A 175 -15.45 -8.85 11.66
C LEU A 175 -14.85 -8.76 10.25
N THR A 176 -14.09 -9.79 9.84
CA THR A 176 -13.50 -9.86 8.50
C THR A 176 -14.58 -9.84 7.42
N LEU A 177 -15.61 -10.69 7.55
CA LEU A 177 -16.72 -10.74 6.60
C LEU A 177 -17.52 -9.42 6.55
N LEU A 178 -17.76 -8.81 7.71
CA LEU A 178 -18.44 -7.52 7.80
C LEU A 178 -17.65 -6.43 7.07
N LEU A 179 -16.35 -6.32 7.36
CA LEU A 179 -15.49 -5.31 6.73
C LEU A 179 -15.30 -5.56 5.25
N MET A 180 -15.19 -6.81 4.79
CA MET A 180 -15.19 -7.13 3.36
C MET A 180 -16.44 -6.61 2.66
N LYS A 181 -17.64 -6.82 3.25
CA LYS A 181 -18.89 -6.31 2.68
C LYS A 181 -18.94 -4.79 2.65
N MET A 182 -18.58 -4.13 3.77
CA MET A 182 -18.59 -2.67 3.87
C MET A 182 -17.58 -2.03 2.90
N VAL A 183 -16.32 -2.48 2.92
CA VAL A 183 -15.28 -2.01 2.01
C VAL A 183 -15.65 -2.29 0.57
N GLY A 184 -16.21 -3.47 0.28
CA GLY A 184 -16.72 -3.82 -1.04
C GLY A 184 -17.78 -2.84 -1.54
N LEU A 185 -18.81 -2.56 -0.74
CA LEU A 185 -19.88 -1.63 -1.11
C LEU A 185 -19.36 -0.20 -1.32
N ILE A 186 -18.52 0.31 -0.42
CA ILE A 186 -17.95 1.67 -0.54
C ILE A 186 -17.03 1.76 -1.76
N THR A 187 -16.16 0.76 -1.95
CA THR A 187 -15.25 0.70 -3.11
C THR A 187 -16.06 0.64 -4.40
N LEU A 188 -17.09 -0.21 -4.48
CA LEU A 188 -17.94 -0.33 -5.65
C LEU A 188 -18.64 1.00 -5.98
N PHE A 189 -19.18 1.68 -4.97
CA PHE A 189 -19.79 3.01 -5.16
C PHE A 189 -18.79 4.01 -5.75
N LEU A 190 -17.58 4.12 -5.17
CA LEU A 190 -16.55 5.03 -5.65
C LEU A 190 -16.09 4.69 -7.08
N LEU A 191 -15.98 3.40 -7.40
CA LEU A 191 -15.63 2.92 -8.74
C LEU A 191 -16.72 3.21 -9.77
N ILE A 192 -17.99 3.09 -9.41
CA ILE A 192 -19.11 3.49 -10.29
C ILE A 192 -19.03 4.98 -10.57
N VAL A 193 -18.85 5.81 -9.53
CA VAL A 193 -18.68 7.27 -9.71
C VAL A 193 -17.52 7.55 -10.66
N MET A 194 -16.39 6.89 -10.48
CA MET A 194 -15.19 7.05 -11.29
C MET A 194 -15.42 6.67 -12.76
N VAL A 195 -16.05 5.54 -13.06
CA VAL A 195 -16.34 5.09 -14.43
C VAL A 195 -17.38 5.97 -15.12
N CYS A 196 -18.32 6.54 -14.36
CA CYS A 196 -19.33 7.46 -14.88
C CYS A 196 -18.76 8.84 -15.26
N LEU A 197 -17.53 9.19 -14.87
CA LEU A 197 -16.91 10.44 -15.28
C LEU A 197 -16.62 10.45 -16.79
N PRO A 198 -17.03 11.51 -17.52
CA PRO A 198 -16.74 11.62 -18.94
C PRO A 198 -15.25 11.91 -19.19
N GLY A 199 -14.77 11.58 -20.38
CA GLY A 199 -13.36 11.81 -20.78
C GLY A 199 -12.93 13.27 -20.63
N SER A 200 -13.85 14.21 -20.85
CA SER A 200 -13.63 15.64 -20.70
C SER A 200 -13.18 16.05 -19.29
N VAL A 201 -13.57 15.33 -18.24
CA VAL A 201 -13.09 15.60 -16.88
C VAL A 201 -11.60 15.24 -16.76
N TYR A 202 -11.18 14.12 -17.35
CA TYR A 202 -9.77 13.72 -17.37
C TYR A 202 -8.94 14.67 -18.22
N ASP A 203 -9.45 15.07 -19.39
CA ASP A 203 -8.78 16.04 -20.26
C ASP A 203 -8.65 17.41 -19.59
N PHE A 204 -9.67 17.85 -18.84
CA PHE A 204 -9.62 19.09 -18.07
C PHE A 204 -8.59 19.04 -16.93
N LEU A 205 -8.52 17.91 -16.21
CA LEU A 205 -7.63 17.75 -15.05
C LEU A 205 -6.16 17.57 -15.44
N PHE A 206 -5.89 16.80 -16.50
CA PHE A 206 -4.54 16.37 -16.87
C PHE A 206 -4.04 16.99 -18.18
N GLY A 207 -4.92 17.61 -18.97
CA GLY A 207 -4.62 18.17 -20.28
C GLY A 207 -4.91 17.20 -21.44
N HIS A 208 -4.99 17.74 -22.65
CA HIS A 208 -5.40 17.00 -23.86
C HIS A 208 -4.49 15.82 -24.25
N GLY A 209 -3.26 15.76 -23.73
CA GLY A 209 -2.34 14.63 -23.95
C GLY A 209 -2.73 13.35 -23.20
N PHE A 210 -3.75 13.39 -22.33
CA PHE A 210 -4.11 12.32 -21.40
C PHE A 210 -5.47 11.66 -21.72
N SER A 211 -5.98 11.80 -22.95
CA SER A 211 -7.28 11.25 -23.35
C SER A 211 -7.42 9.73 -23.14
N ALA A 212 -6.31 8.98 -23.21
CA ALA A 212 -6.27 7.55 -22.95
C ALA A 212 -6.46 7.16 -21.47
N VAL A 213 -6.31 8.11 -20.52
CA VAL A 213 -6.44 7.85 -19.07
C VAL A 213 -7.79 7.22 -18.73
N ARG A 214 -8.88 7.71 -19.33
CA ARG A 214 -10.22 7.18 -19.07
C ARG A 214 -10.32 5.69 -19.44
N SER A 215 -9.82 5.30 -20.60
CA SER A 215 -9.86 3.89 -21.03
C SER A 215 -9.12 3.00 -20.03
N ILE A 216 -7.90 3.39 -19.67
CA ILE A 216 -7.05 2.66 -18.73
C ILE A 216 -7.71 2.55 -17.35
N VAL A 217 -8.29 3.64 -16.85
CA VAL A 217 -9.04 3.66 -15.59
C VAL A 217 -10.19 2.64 -15.61
N VAL A 218 -10.97 2.60 -16.69
CA VAL A 218 -12.08 1.66 -16.83
C VAL A 218 -11.58 0.21 -16.77
N PHE A 219 -10.48 -0.12 -17.45
CA PHE A 219 -9.89 -1.47 -17.41
C PHE A 219 -9.25 -1.82 -16.05
N LEU A 220 -8.74 -0.85 -15.30
CA LEU A 220 -8.18 -1.05 -13.96
C LEU A 220 -9.26 -1.19 -12.87
N THR A 221 -10.43 -0.58 -13.08
CA THR A 221 -11.51 -0.48 -12.08
C THR A 221 -11.87 -1.84 -11.45
N PRO A 222 -12.08 -2.94 -12.21
CA PRO A 222 -12.37 -4.24 -11.60
C PRO A 222 -11.20 -4.76 -10.74
N GLY A 223 -9.96 -4.54 -11.19
CA GLY A 223 -8.77 -4.87 -10.41
C GLY A 223 -8.74 -4.14 -9.07
N ILE A 224 -9.03 -2.84 -9.06
CA ILE A 224 -9.11 -2.03 -7.84
C ILE A 224 -10.15 -2.60 -6.86
N PHE A 225 -11.30 -3.06 -7.37
CA PHE A 225 -12.30 -3.73 -6.54
C PHE A 225 -11.74 -5.04 -5.93
N PHE A 226 -11.13 -5.90 -6.75
CA PHE A 226 -10.62 -7.19 -6.29
C PHE A 226 -9.55 -7.05 -5.22
N THR A 227 -8.62 -6.13 -5.42
CA THR A 227 -7.52 -5.93 -4.47
C THR A 227 -7.96 -5.24 -3.18
N SER A 228 -9.01 -4.40 -3.20
CA SER A 228 -9.60 -3.85 -1.98
C SER A 228 -10.17 -4.96 -1.09
N LEU A 229 -10.79 -5.99 -1.69
CA LEU A 229 -11.29 -7.15 -0.95
C LEU A 229 -10.15 -8.08 -0.48
N SER A 230 -9.18 -8.33 -1.36
CA SER A 230 -8.05 -9.21 -1.06
C SER A 230 -7.19 -8.65 0.08
N MET A 231 -7.08 -7.32 0.18
CA MET A 231 -6.38 -6.62 1.27
C MET A 231 -6.97 -6.99 2.64
N ILE A 232 -8.30 -7.00 2.79
CA ILE A 232 -8.95 -7.35 4.07
C ILE A 232 -8.66 -8.81 4.47
N ILE A 233 -8.74 -9.75 3.51
CA ILE A 233 -8.45 -11.17 3.78
C ILE A 233 -6.95 -11.37 4.10
N SER A 234 -6.08 -10.69 3.38
CA SER A 234 -4.64 -10.71 3.60
C SER A 234 -4.28 -10.24 5.01
N HIS A 235 -4.90 -9.14 5.47
CA HIS A 235 -4.71 -8.63 6.82
C HIS A 235 -5.32 -9.54 7.91
N TYR A 236 -6.41 -10.27 7.63
CA TYR A 236 -6.88 -11.34 8.53
C TYR A 236 -5.81 -12.40 8.73
N PHE A 237 -5.27 -12.96 7.63
CA PHE A 237 -4.27 -14.02 7.70
C PHE A 237 -2.99 -13.58 8.40
N SER A 238 -2.51 -12.36 8.10
CA SER A 238 -1.38 -11.79 8.84
C SER A 238 -1.73 -11.63 10.32
N GLY A 239 -2.91 -11.10 10.64
CA GLY A 239 -3.32 -10.88 12.03
C GLY A 239 -3.38 -12.16 12.87
N ILE A 240 -3.80 -13.29 12.30
CA ILE A 240 -3.84 -14.58 13.01
C ILE A 240 -2.51 -15.36 12.99
N GLY A 241 -1.43 -14.77 12.47
CA GLY A 241 -0.12 -15.44 12.44
C GLY A 241 0.15 -16.33 11.22
N LEU A 242 -0.66 -16.22 10.16
CA LEU A 242 -0.55 -17.04 8.92
C LEU A 242 -0.21 -16.21 7.65
N PRO A 243 0.83 -15.34 7.67
CA PRO A 243 1.16 -14.46 6.55
C PRO A 243 1.61 -15.23 5.28
N VAL A 244 1.92 -16.52 5.42
CA VAL A 244 2.23 -17.41 4.28
C VAL A 244 1.08 -17.46 3.28
N LYS A 245 -0.17 -17.34 3.73
CA LYS A 245 -1.33 -17.28 2.83
C LYS A 245 -1.27 -16.01 1.99
N SER A 246 -1.07 -14.85 2.61
CA SER A 246 -0.89 -13.57 1.93
C SER A 246 0.28 -13.59 0.95
N MET A 247 1.42 -14.15 1.37
CA MET A 247 2.60 -14.32 0.52
C MET A 247 2.31 -15.17 -0.71
N THR A 248 1.61 -16.29 -0.55
CA THR A 248 1.28 -17.17 -1.67
C THR A 248 0.36 -16.46 -2.66
N GLY A 249 -0.64 -15.73 -2.16
CA GLY A 249 -1.54 -14.94 -3.01
C GLY A 249 -0.80 -13.87 -3.83
N SER A 250 0.12 -13.13 -3.21
CA SER A 250 0.90 -12.11 -3.92
C SER A 250 1.90 -12.71 -4.92
N LEU A 251 2.50 -13.85 -4.61
CA LEU A 251 3.38 -14.56 -5.54
C LEU A 251 2.63 -15.15 -6.74
N ILE A 252 1.43 -15.71 -6.53
CA ILE A 252 0.57 -16.17 -7.64
C ILE A 252 0.21 -14.98 -8.54
N GLY A 253 -0.24 -13.86 -7.95
CA GLY A 253 -0.49 -12.64 -8.71
C GLY A 253 0.74 -12.17 -9.49
N LEU A 254 1.93 -12.21 -8.87
CA LEU A 254 3.17 -11.80 -9.50
C LEU A 254 3.52 -12.66 -10.72
N LEU A 255 3.30 -13.97 -10.64
CA LEU A 255 3.47 -14.88 -11.77
C LEU A 255 2.53 -14.54 -12.93
N ILE A 256 1.27 -14.22 -12.63
CA ILE A 256 0.29 -13.77 -13.63
C ILE A 256 0.73 -12.46 -14.27
N THR A 257 1.19 -11.49 -13.46
CA THR A 257 1.73 -10.21 -13.93
C THR A 257 2.92 -10.40 -14.87
N LEU A 258 3.85 -11.31 -14.55
CA LEU A 258 5.00 -11.63 -15.40
C LEU A 258 4.55 -12.23 -16.75
N ILE A 259 3.71 -13.26 -16.71
CA ILE A 259 3.27 -13.99 -17.92
C ILE A 259 2.44 -13.07 -18.82
N LEU A 260 1.39 -12.45 -18.26
CA LEU A 260 0.49 -11.60 -19.03
C LEU A 260 1.13 -10.27 -19.41
N GLY A 261 2.11 -9.78 -18.64
CA GLY A 261 2.79 -8.53 -18.95
C GLY A 261 3.62 -8.64 -20.23
N ILE A 262 4.33 -9.76 -20.40
CA ILE A 262 5.12 -10.03 -21.60
C ILE A 262 4.23 -10.28 -22.83
N ILE A 263 2.99 -10.76 -22.64
CA ILE A 263 2.08 -11.09 -23.73
C ILE A 263 1.17 -9.91 -24.10
N LEU A 264 0.42 -9.36 -23.13
CA LEU A 264 -0.64 -8.38 -23.37
C LEU A 264 -0.11 -6.97 -23.62
N ILE A 265 1.01 -6.56 -23.01
CA ILE A 265 1.53 -5.20 -23.20
C ILE A 265 2.01 -4.99 -24.65
N PRO A 266 2.78 -5.91 -25.27
CA PRO A 266 3.15 -5.74 -26.67
C PRO A 266 1.96 -5.79 -27.64
N LEU A 267 0.90 -6.55 -27.30
CA LEU A 267 -0.28 -6.72 -28.16
C LEU A 267 -1.31 -5.59 -28.05
N LEU A 268 -1.55 -5.09 -26.83
CA LEU A 268 -2.65 -4.17 -26.50
C LEU A 268 -2.18 -2.87 -25.83
N GLY A 269 -0.87 -2.66 -25.69
CA GLY A 269 -0.29 -1.46 -25.06
C GLY A 269 -0.77 -1.25 -23.62
N LEU A 270 -1.21 -0.02 -23.33
CA LEU A 270 -1.62 0.40 -21.98
C LEU A 270 -2.89 -0.31 -21.48
N GLU A 271 -3.82 -0.64 -22.38
CA GLU A 271 -5.02 -1.41 -22.03
C GLU A 271 -4.63 -2.84 -21.65
N GLY A 272 -3.66 -3.43 -22.36
CA GLY A 272 -3.06 -4.71 -22.01
C GLY A 272 -2.45 -4.73 -20.62
N ALA A 273 -1.76 -3.65 -20.23
CA ALA A 273 -1.21 -3.49 -18.89
C ALA A 273 -2.31 -3.42 -17.81
N ALA A 274 -3.40 -2.71 -18.10
CA ALA A 274 -4.55 -2.61 -17.19
C ALA A 274 -5.27 -3.97 -17.01
N ILE A 275 -5.51 -4.69 -18.12
CA ILE A 275 -6.14 -6.02 -18.10
C ILE A 275 -5.27 -7.01 -17.33
N MET A 276 -3.96 -7.05 -17.62
CA MET A 276 -3.00 -7.88 -16.91
C MET A 276 -3.03 -7.63 -15.40
N THR A 277 -3.03 -6.35 -14.99
CA THR A 277 -3.10 -5.95 -13.57
C THR A 277 -4.40 -6.42 -12.93
N THR A 278 -5.54 -6.24 -13.60
CA THR A 278 -6.86 -6.69 -13.13
C THR A 278 -6.93 -8.21 -12.97
N VAL A 279 -6.39 -8.98 -13.93
CA VAL A 279 -6.39 -10.45 -13.87
C VAL A 279 -5.47 -10.93 -12.73
N SER A 280 -4.31 -10.32 -12.54
CA SER A 280 -3.41 -10.63 -11.42
C SER A 280 -4.10 -10.45 -10.06
N TYR A 281 -4.76 -9.30 -9.84
CA TYR A 281 -5.48 -9.04 -8.60
C TYR A 281 -6.69 -9.96 -8.41
N PHE A 282 -7.39 -10.31 -9.50
CA PHE A 282 -8.49 -11.27 -9.46
C PHE A 282 -8.02 -12.65 -8.99
N VAL A 283 -6.96 -13.19 -9.59
CA VAL A 283 -6.42 -14.51 -9.23
C VAL A 283 -5.94 -14.51 -7.77
N GLY A 284 -5.25 -13.44 -7.34
CA GLY A 284 -4.84 -13.27 -5.95
C GLY A 284 -6.03 -13.28 -4.97
N LEU A 285 -7.12 -12.58 -5.30
CA LEU A 285 -8.35 -12.59 -4.51
C LEU A 285 -8.97 -13.99 -4.45
N ILE A 286 -9.11 -14.69 -5.58
CA ILE A 286 -9.71 -16.03 -5.62
C ILE A 286 -8.93 -17.00 -4.73
N TYR A 287 -7.60 -16.99 -4.80
CA TYR A 287 -6.77 -17.80 -3.92
C TYR A 287 -7.01 -17.47 -2.44
N LEU A 288 -6.98 -16.18 -2.07
CA LEU A 288 -7.16 -15.76 -0.69
C LEU A 288 -8.57 -16.09 -0.16
N LEU A 289 -9.59 -15.90 -0.98
CA LEU A 289 -10.96 -16.24 -0.64
C LEU A 289 -11.13 -17.76 -0.46
N HIS A 290 -10.55 -18.56 -1.36
CA HIS A 290 -10.55 -20.01 -1.21
C HIS A 290 -9.84 -20.45 0.07
N ALA A 291 -8.66 -19.90 0.36
CA ALA A 291 -7.93 -20.18 1.58
C ALA A 291 -8.74 -19.80 2.83
N PHE A 292 -9.43 -18.66 2.79
CA PHE A 292 -10.25 -18.17 3.90
C PHE A 292 -11.48 -19.04 4.15
N LEU A 293 -12.21 -19.41 3.09
CA LEU A 293 -13.37 -20.31 3.19
C LEU A 293 -12.98 -21.69 3.69
N ARG A 294 -11.81 -22.21 3.29
CA ARG A 294 -11.28 -23.48 3.79
C ARG A 294 -10.84 -23.40 5.25
N HIS A 295 -10.40 -22.23 5.71
CA HIS A 295 -9.96 -22.01 7.10
C HIS A 295 -11.12 -21.88 8.08
N ILE A 296 -12.29 -21.40 7.61
CA ILE A 296 -13.47 -21.19 8.46
C ILE A 296 -14.35 -22.44 8.57
N LYS A 297 -14.33 -23.32 7.55
CA LYS A 297 -14.97 -24.64 7.60
C LYS A 297 -14.28 -25.54 8.61
#